data_AF-A0A949T9I4-F1
#
_entry.id   AF-A0A949T9I4-F1
#
_cell.length_a   1.000
_cell.length_b   1.000
_cell.length_c   1.000
_cell.angle_alpha   90.00
_cell.angle_beta   90.00
_cell.angle_gamma   90.00
#
_symmetry.space_group_name_H-M   'P 1'
#
loop_
_entity.id
_entity.type
_entity.pdbx_description
1 polymer ?
#
loop_
_entity_poly.entity_id
_entity_poly.type
_entity_poly.pdbx_seq_one_letter_code
_entity_poly.pdbx_strand_id
1 'polypeptide(L)'
;MIQTVMTNLVIVFYLVMACCFFIQWFGFFIDDKEMNGVQRSFSSVILILASVFWPFIVPLAYLELLKFHKKHKQVIDLLINLSDPQLCDE
;
A
#
# COMPACT_ATOMS: atom_id res chain seq x y z
N MET A 1 31.65 18.06 -11.89
CA MET A 1 30.43 18.63 -12.51
C MET A 1 29.39 17.55 -12.78
N ILE A 2 29.68 16.53 -13.60
CA ILE A 2 28.73 15.44 -13.95
C ILE A 2 28.21 14.68 -12.70
N GLN A 3 29.09 14.37 -11.74
CA GLN A 3 28.70 13.66 -10.51
C GLN A 3 27.65 14.43 -9.70
N THR A 4 27.81 15.75 -9.53
CA THR A 4 26.85 16.61 -8.82
C THR A 4 25.48 16.65 -9.50
N VAL A 5 25.46 16.67 -10.83
CA VAL A 5 24.22 16.63 -11.62
C VAL A 5 23.50 15.30 -11.42
N MET A 6 24.22 14.18 -11.45
CA MET A 6 23.64 12.85 -11.21
C MET A 6 23.08 12.72 -9.79
N THR A 7 23.79 13.19 -8.77
CA THR A 7 23.30 13.18 -7.39
C THR A 7 22.02 13.99 -7.24
N ASN A 8 21.95 15.19 -7.82
CA ASN A 8 20.74 16.02 -7.77
C ASN A 8 19.55 15.35 -8.47
N LEU A 9 19.77 14.69 -9.61
CA LEU A 9 18.72 13.98 -10.33
C LEU A 9 18.13 12.83 -9.48
N VAL A 10 18.98 12.06 -8.80
CA VAL A 10 18.54 11.01 -7.88
C VAL A 10 17.75 11.58 -6.70
N ILE A 11 18.19 12.71 -6.13
CA ILE A 11 17.47 13.37 -5.04
C ILE A 11 16.09 13.84 -5.50
N VAL A 12 16.00 14.49 -6.66
CA VAL A 12 14.73 14.96 -7.23
C VAL A 12 13.80 13.77 -7.49
N PHE A 13 14.31 12.71 -8.11
CA PHE A 13 13.54 11.49 -8.35
C PHE A 13 13.01 10.89 -7.05
N TYR A 14 13.86 10.77 -6.03
CA TYR A 14 13.48 10.25 -4.72
C TYR A 14 12.38 11.12 -4.06
N LEU A 15 12.50 12.44 -4.12
CA LEU A 15 11.49 13.37 -3.57
C LEU A 15 10.17 13.28 -4.32
N VAL A 16 10.19 13.23 -5.66
CA VAL A 16 8.98 13.09 -6.48
C VAL A 16 8.25 11.79 -6.15
N MET A 17 8.97 10.67 -6.08
CA MET A 17 8.39 9.38 -5.71
C MET A 17 7.80 9.40 -4.29
N ALA A 18 8.53 9.97 -3.32
CA ALA A 18 8.05 10.12 -1.96
C ALA A 18 6.77 10.96 -1.89
N CYS A 19 6.68 12.06 -2.64
CA CYS A 19 5.47 12.88 -2.75
C CYS A 19 4.30 12.11 -3.36
N CYS A 20 4.51 11.34 -4.43
CA CYS A 20 3.46 10.52 -5.04
C CYS A 20 2.88 9.52 -4.04
N PHE A 21 3.74 8.76 -3.35
CA PHE A 21 3.30 7.81 -2.33
C PHE A 21 2.61 8.50 -1.15
N PHE A 22 3.15 9.62 -0.70
CA PHE A 22 2.55 10.41 0.37
C PHE A 22 1.13 10.84 0.01
N ILE A 23 0.90 11.39 -1.19
CA ILE A 23 -0.44 11.82 -1.64
C ILE A 23 -1.41 10.63 -1.65
N GLN A 24 -0.98 9.49 -2.19
CA GLN A 24 -1.83 8.32 -2.29
C GLN A 24 -2.20 7.76 -0.92
N TRP A 25 -1.23 7.62 -0.01
CA TRP A 25 -1.48 7.16 1.35
C TRP A 25 -2.22 8.19 2.21
N PHE A 26 -2.00 9.48 1.99
CA PHE A 26 -2.73 10.56 2.65
C PHE A 26 -4.21 10.56 2.25
N GLY A 27 -4.51 10.26 0.99
CA GLY A 27 -5.89 10.04 0.53
C GLY A 27 -6.58 8.93 1.33
N PHE A 28 -5.93 7.76 1.46
CA PHE A 28 -6.46 6.66 2.29
C PHE A 28 -6.61 7.05 3.76
N PHE A 29 -5.66 7.80 4.31
CA PHE A 29 -5.72 8.28 5.69
C PHE A 29 -6.87 9.28 5.94
N ILE A 30 -7.25 10.08 4.95
CA ILE A 30 -8.39 11.00 5.06
C ILE A 30 -9.72 10.25 4.93
N ASP A 31 -9.78 9.26 4.04
CA ASP A 31 -11.01 8.51 3.75
C ASP A 31 -11.44 7.61 4.92
N ASP A 32 -10.47 7.21 5.76
CA ASP A 32 -10.72 6.49 7.01
C ASP A 32 -11.40 7.38 8.06
N LYS A 33 -12.74 7.44 7.98
CA LYS A 33 -13.61 8.22 8.87
C LYS A 33 -13.83 7.58 10.25
N GLU A 34 -13.43 6.33 10.47
CA GLU A 34 -13.70 5.62 11.73
C GLU A 34 -12.58 5.76 12.77
N MET A 35 -11.50 6.48 12.45
CA MET A 35 -10.32 6.57 13.33
C MET A 35 -10.49 7.52 14.53
N ASN A 36 -10.25 6.99 15.72
CA ASN A 36 -10.18 7.76 16.98
C ASN A 36 -8.97 8.74 16.95
N GLY A 37 -9.07 9.89 17.62
CA GLY A 37 -8.06 10.97 17.52
C GLY A 37 -6.63 10.57 17.89
N VAL A 38 -6.47 9.60 18.80
CA VAL A 38 -5.16 9.02 19.15
C VAL A 38 -4.60 8.20 18.00
N GLN A 39 -5.40 7.32 17.40
CA GLN A 39 -5.00 6.51 16.25
C GLN A 39 -4.67 7.41 15.06
N ARG A 40 -5.41 8.49 14.87
CA ARG A 40 -5.14 9.50 13.82
C ARG A 40 -3.76 10.12 13.94
N SER A 41 -3.33 10.44 15.16
CA SER A 41 -1.99 10.99 15.38
C SER A 41 -0.90 9.97 15.08
N PHE A 42 -1.05 8.72 15.54
CA PHE A 42 -0.10 7.65 15.24
C PHE A 42 0.00 7.34 13.74
N SER A 43 -1.13 7.19 13.07
CA SER A 43 -1.18 6.92 11.63
C SER A 43 -0.61 8.07 10.80
N SER A 44 -0.72 9.32 11.26
CA SER A 44 -0.04 10.45 10.60
C SER A 44 1.48 10.36 10.71
N VAL A 45 2.01 9.92 11.85
CA VAL A 45 3.47 9.71 12.02
C VAL A 45 3.94 8.57 11.13
N ILE A 46 3.17 7.47 11.09
CA ILE A 46 3.46 6.31 10.24
C ILE A 46 3.41 6.72 8.76
N LEU A 47 2.48 7.56 8.34
CA LEU A 47 2.39 8.07 6.97
C LEU A 47 3.66 8.80 6.52
N ILE A 48 4.19 9.67 7.39
CA ILE A 48 5.43 10.42 7.12
C ILE A 48 6.62 9.45 7.07
N LEU A 49 6.74 8.57 8.05
CA LEU A 49 7.80 7.56 8.10
C LEU A 49 7.74 6.64 6.87
N ALA A 50 6.55 6.18 6.49
CA ALA A 50 6.35 5.34 5.32
C ALA A 50 6.83 6.04 4.03
N SER A 51 6.57 7.34 3.92
CA SER A 51 6.92 8.14 2.73
C SER A 51 8.42 8.39 2.61
N VAL A 52 9.11 8.58 3.74
CA VAL A 52 10.58 8.67 3.75
C VAL A 52 11.20 7.29 3.50
N PHE A 53 10.71 6.25 4.18
CA PHE A 53 11.23 4.89 4.04
C PHE A 53 10.56 4.11 2.89
N TRP A 54 10.00 4.80 1.89
CA TRP A 54 9.29 4.19 0.77
C TRP A 54 10.07 3.08 0.06
N PRO A 55 11.41 3.15 -0.14
CA PRO A 55 12.15 2.09 -0.82
C PRO A 55 12.12 0.75 -0.07
N PHE A 56 11.88 0.76 1.24
CA PHE A 56 11.76 -0.45 2.06
C PHE A 56 10.30 -0.81 2.33
N ILE A 57 9.47 0.20 2.58
CA ILE A 57 8.06 0.01 2.95
C ILE A 57 7.25 -0.51 1.75
N VAL A 58 7.48 0.00 0.54
CA VAL A 58 6.75 -0.43 -0.66
C VAL A 58 6.99 -1.92 -0.97
N PRO A 59 8.24 -2.43 -1.00
CA PRO A 59 8.47 -3.87 -1.15
C PRO A 59 7.84 -4.72 -0.05
N LEU A 60 7.93 -4.27 1.21
CA LEU A 60 7.34 -4.99 2.34
C LEU A 60 5.82 -5.07 2.23
N ALA A 61 5.16 -3.95 1.93
CA ALA A 61 3.72 -3.90 1.70
C ALA A 61 3.29 -4.82 0.54
N TYR A 62 4.06 -4.86 -0.54
CA TYR A 62 3.80 -5.76 -1.66
C TYR A 62 3.95 -7.23 -1.27
N LEU A 63 4.98 -7.59 -0.48
CA LEU A 63 5.17 -8.95 0.02
C LEU A 63 4.02 -9.39 0.94
N GLU A 64 3.53 -8.49 1.79
CA GLU A 64 2.41 -8.74 2.67
C GLU A 64 1.11 -8.93 1.88
N LEU A 65 0.86 -8.08 0.89
CA LEU A 65 -0.25 -8.22 -0.04
C LEU A 65 -0.19 -9.53 -0.84
N LEU A 66 1.00 -9.94 -1.28
CA LEU A 66 1.20 -11.20 -1.99
C LEU A 66 0.91 -12.41 -1.09
N LYS A 67 1.36 -12.38 0.18
CA LYS A 67 1.04 -13.41 1.17
C LYS A 67 -0.46 -13.47 1.44
N PHE A 68 -1.12 -12.33 1.56
CA PHE A 68 -2.56 -12.24 1.75
C PHE A 68 -3.33 -12.84 0.57
N HIS A 69 -2.98 -12.46 -0.66
CA HIS A 69 -3.57 -13.04 -1.87
C HIS A 69 -3.36 -14.56 -1.93
N LYS A 70 -2.17 -15.07 -1.61
CA LYS A 70 -1.91 -16.51 -1.63
C LYS A 70 -2.75 -17.26 -0.58
N LYS A 71 -2.95 -16.68 0.60
CA LYS A 71 -3.74 -17.27 1.69
C LYS A 71 -5.25 -17.25 1.38
N HIS A 72 -5.75 -16.16 0.82
CA HIS A 72 -7.17 -15.99 0.53
C HIS A 72 -7.61 -16.48 -0.86
N LYS A 73 -6.67 -16.80 -1.76
CA LYS A 73 -7.00 -17.37 -3.08
C LYS A 73 -7.86 -18.62 -2.96
N GLN A 74 -7.60 -19.49 -1.99
CA GLN A 74 -8.40 -20.71 -1.79
C GLN A 74 -9.84 -20.40 -1.37
N VAL A 75 -10.05 -19.40 -0.51
CA VAL A 75 -11.40 -19.00 -0.06
C VAL A 75 -12.16 -18.30 -1.18
N ILE A 76 -11.48 -17.49 -1.99
CA ILE A 76 -12.07 -16.82 -3.16
C ILE A 76 -12.39 -17.82 -4.27
N ASP A 77 -11.51 -18.77 -4.58
CA ASP A 77 -11.78 -19.87 -5.53
C ASP A 77 -12.95 -20.74 -5.07
N LEU A 78 -13.04 -21.01 -3.76
CA LEU A 78 -14.16 -21.75 -3.18
C LEU A 78 -15.46 -20.96 -3.29
N LEU A 79 -15.47 -19.66 -2.96
CA LEU A 79 -16.65 -18.81 -3.10
C LEU A 79 -17.10 -18.65 -4.57
N ILE A 80 -16.16 -18.56 -5.51
CA ILE A 80 -16.45 -18.51 -6.94
C ILE A 80 -17.05 -19.83 -7.43
N ASN A 81 -16.50 -20.98 -6.99
CA ASN A 81 -17.06 -22.29 -7.35
C ASN A 81 -18.40 -22.58 -6.68
N LEU A 82 -18.61 -22.16 -5.42
CA LEU A 82 -19.87 -22.35 -4.70
C LEU A 82 -21.00 -21.44 -5.22
N SER A 83 -20.64 -20.29 -5.80
CA SER A 83 -21.60 -19.38 -6.42
C SER A 83 -22.05 -19.86 -7.81
N ASP A 84 -21.53 -20.98 -8.31
CA ASP A 84 -21.98 -21.60 -9.56
C ASP A 84 -23.33 -22.32 -9.30
N PRO A 85 -24.47 -21.84 -9.85
CA PRO A 85 -25.80 -22.31 -9.52
C PRO A 85 -26.15 -23.73 -10.04
N GLN A 86 -25.19 -24.45 -10.64
CA GLN A 86 -25.41 -25.76 -11.27
C GLN A 86 -25.45 -26.97 -10.32
N LEU A 87 -25.41 -26.77 -8.99
CA LEU A 87 -25.40 -27.86 -8.00
C LEU A 87 -26.71 -27.99 -7.18
N CYS A 88 -27.79 -27.31 -7.58
CA CYS A 88 -29.11 -27.44 -6.96
C CYS A 88 -30.09 -28.35 -7.73
N ASP A 89 -29.63 -29.03 -8.78
CA ASP A 89 -30.47 -29.90 -9.61
C ASP A 89 -30.11 -31.39 -9.42
N GLU A 90 -30.36 -31.94 -8.22
CA GLU A 90 -30.53 -33.39 -7.99
C GLU A 90 -31.79 -33.68 -7.15
#